data_AF-A0A821BV69-F1
#
_entry.id   AF-A0A821BV69-F1
#
_cell.length_a   1.000
_cell.length_b   1.000
_cell.length_c   1.000
_cell.angle_alpha   90.00
_cell.angle_beta   90.00
_cell.angle_gamma   90.00
#
_symmetry.space_group_name_H-M   'P 1'
#
loop_
_entity.id
_entity.type
_entity.pdbx_description
1 polymer ?
#
loop_
_entity_poly.entity_id
_entity_poly.type
_entity_poly.pdbx_seq_one_letter_code
_entity_poly.pdbx_strand_id
1 'polypeptide(L)' 'MRSWLFQHIAHPYPSEDEKRAISNKTNLSLLQVNNWFINARRRILQPM' A
#
# COMPACT_ATOMS: atom_id res chain seq x y z
N MET A 1 -6.39 -2.39 -0.99
CA MET A 1 -5.03 -1.81 -1.15
C MET A 1 -4.90 -0.95 -2.41
N ARG A 2 -5.30 -1.43 -3.60
CA ARG A 2 -5.26 -0.63 -4.85
C ARG A 2 -5.99 0.71 -4.74
N SER A 3 -7.22 0.70 -4.21
CA SER A 3 -8.00 1.93 -4.01
C SER A 3 -7.27 2.98 -3.17
N TRP A 4 -6.64 2.59 -2.05
CA TRP A 4 -5.83 3.49 -1.23
C TRP A 4 -4.66 4.07 -2.02
N LEU A 5 -3.95 3.24 -2.80
CA LEU A 5 -2.81 3.67 -3.61
C LEU A 5 -3.20 4.70 -4.68
N PHE A 6 -4.34 4.52 -5.35
CA PHE A 6 -4.83 5.48 -6.33
C PHE A 6 -5.30 6.80 -5.69
N GLN A 7 -5.88 6.75 -4.50
CA GLN A 7 -6.23 7.95 -3.73
C GLN A 7 -4.99 8.71 -3.25
N HIS A 8 -3.90 8.00 -2.97
CA HIS A 8 -2.65 8.56 -2.45
C HIS A 8 -1.53 8.53 -3.49
N ILE A 9 -1.87 8.68 -4.77
CA ILE A 9 -0.89 8.53 -5.87
C ILE A 9 0.23 9.59 -5.80
N ALA A 10 -0.09 10.78 -5.29
CA ALA A 10 0.86 11.88 -5.09
C ALA A 10 1.85 11.60 -3.94
N HIS A 11 1.42 10.87 -2.90
CA HIS A 11 2.25 10.50 -1.75
C HIS A 11 1.92 9.07 -1.28
N PRO A 12 2.45 8.04 -1.97
CA PRO A 12 2.04 6.64 -1.81
C PRO A 12 2.70 5.96 -0.61
N TYR A 13 2.84 6.65 0.50
CA TYR A 13 3.50 6.18 1.71
C TYR A 13 2.47 6.11 2.85
N PRO A 14 1.83 4.94 3.06
CA PRO A 14 0.87 4.78 4.14
C PRO A 14 1.58 4.89 5.49
N SER A 15 0.95 5.59 6.42
CA SER A 15 1.37 5.64 7.83
C SER A 15 1.20 4.27 8.52
N GLU A 16 1.82 4.09 9.69
CA GLU A 16 1.71 2.83 10.44
C GLU A 16 0.26 2.50 10.84
N ASP A 17 -0.54 3.51 11.17
CA ASP A 17 -1.97 3.34 11.46
C ASP A 17 -2.79 2.95 10.23
N GLU A 18 -2.48 3.52 9.07
CA GLU A 18 -3.12 3.12 7.81
C GLU A 18 -2.72 1.69 7.42
N LYS A 19 -1.45 1.31 7.60
CA LYS A 19 -1.01 -0.07 7.38
C LYS A 19 -1.74 -1.04 8.29
N ARG A 20 -1.94 -0.71 9.57
CA ARG A 20 -2.75 -1.50 10.51
C ARG A 20 -4.21 -1.60 10.08
N ALA A 21 -4.83 -0.48 9.69
CA ALA A 21 -6.20 -0.47 9.19
C ALA A 21 -6.37 -1.32 7.93
N ILE A 22 -5.41 -1.26 7.00
CA ILE A 22 -5.39 -2.05 5.77
C ILE A 22 -5.16 -3.53 6.08
N SER A 23 -4.23 -3.85 6.99
CA SER A 23 -3.96 -5.20 7.48
C SER A 23 -5.23 -5.82 8.05
N ASN A 24 -5.93 -5.12 8.94
CA ASN A 24 -7.20 -5.56 9.52
C ASN A 24 -8.29 -5.74 8.45
N LYS A 25 -8.43 -4.81 7.49
CA LYS A 25 -9.44 -4.89 6.42
C LYS A 25 -9.17 -5.99 5.40
N THR A 26 -7.91 -6.33 5.16
CA THR A 26 -7.51 -7.32 4.14
C THR A 26 -7.15 -8.68 4.72
N ASN A 27 -7.16 -8.80 6.05
CA ASN A 27 -6.73 -9.97 6.80
C ASN A 27 -5.31 -10.44 6.41
N LEU A 28 -4.46 -9.48 6.05
CA LEU A 28 -3.05 -9.68 5.71
C LEU A 28 -2.18 -9.21 6.87
N SER A 29 -1.03 -9.85 7.07
CA SER A 29 -0.04 -9.34 8.02
C SER A 29 0.52 -7.98 7.59
N LEU A 30 1.00 -7.19 8.55
CA LEU A 30 1.70 -5.92 8.30
C LEU A 30 2.86 -6.08 7.31
N LEU A 31 3.58 -7.21 7.37
CA LEU A 31 4.67 -7.51 6.42
C LEU A 31 4.16 -7.66 4.99
N GLN A 32 3.05 -8.37 4.79
CA GLN A 32 2.43 -8.53 3.47
C GLN A 32 1.91 -7.20 2.92
N VAL A 33 1.33 -6.36 3.78
CA VAL A 33 0.89 -5.00 3.39
C VAL A 33 2.09 -4.14 2.97
N ASN A 34 3.18 -4.15 3.74
CA ASN A 34 4.42 -3.43 3.40
C ASN A 34 4.99 -3.89 2.05
N ASN A 35 5.15 -5.21 1.87
CA ASN A 35 5.65 -5.79 0.63
C ASN A 35 4.75 -5.47 -0.57
N TRP A 36 3.42 -5.45 -0.35
CA TRP A 36 2.47 -5.07 -1.38
C TRP A 36 2.67 -3.62 -1.81
N PHE A 37 2.82 -2.67 -0.87
CA PHE A 37 3.01 -1.26 -1.19
C PHE A 37 4.34 -0.98 -1.90
N ILE A 38 5.42 -1.64 -1.50
CA ILE A 38 6.72 -1.52 -2.18
C ILE A 38 6.61 -1.96 -3.64
N ASN A 39 6.04 -3.15 -3.88
CA ASN A 39 5.89 -3.68 -5.23
C ASN A 39 4.89 -2.90 -6.06
N ALA A 40 3.77 -2.48 -5.47
CA ALA A 40 2.73 -1.73 -6.16
C ALA A 40 3.25 -0.35 -6.60
N ARG A 41 4.01 0.34 -5.76
CA ARG A 41 4.68 1.60 -6.15
C ARG A 41 5.62 1.42 -7.33
N ARG A 42 6.50 0.42 -7.28
CA ARG A 42 7.43 0.14 -8.39
C ARG A 42 6.70 -0.16 -9.70
N ARG A 43 5.64 -0.97 -9.66
CA ARG A 43 4.92 -1.40 -10.87
C ARG A 43 3.98 -0.34 -11.44
N ILE A 44 3.38 0.49 -10.59
CA ILE A 44 2.30 1.41 -10.99
C ILE A 44 2.83 2.83 -11.17
N LEU A 45 3.76 3.29 -10.33
CA LEU A 45 4.25 4.67 -10.36
C LEU A 45 5.53 4.83 -11.16
N GLN A 46 6.27 3.75 -11.38
CA GLN A 46 7.41 3.72 -12.30
C GLN A 46 7.13 2.69 -13.39
N PRO A 47 6.27 3.03 -14.37
CA PRO A 47 6.26 2.27 -15.61
C PRO A 47 7.67 2.35 -16.20
N MET A 48 8.26 1.18 -16.47
CA MET A 48 9.50 1.03 -17.23
C MET A 48 9.37 1.70 -18.59
#